data_AF-A0A3D0RNJ9-F1
#
_entry.id   AF-A0A3D0RNJ9-F1
#
_cell.length_a   1.000
_cell.length_b   1.000
_cell.length_c   1.000
_cell.angle_alpha   90.00
_cell.angle_beta   90.00
_cell.angle_gamma   90.00
#
_symmetry.space_group_name_H-M   'P 1'
#
loop_
_entity.id
_entity.type
_entity.pdbx_description
1 polymer ?
#
loop_
_entity_poly.entity_id
_entity_poly.type
_entity_poly.pdbx_seq_one_letter_code
_entity_poly.pdbx_strand_id
1 'polypeptide(L)'
;MNSNRPVRFETWRITTIYIIILLAFTALLVRLINLQIFQNADFAARAVDNYTNEVSVPAPRGIIYDRHGYILARNVASYNVIITPANLPADNSEIQQIYREISEINEVSVGNFISENSITDEILIEVPGGFLTESSLEEAKLFSACISGPSIAQMVALQNTLAPYSPVKVACNVSEEIARMVEEKSMDWP
;
A
#
# COMPACT_ATOMS: atom_id res chain seq x y z
N MET A 1 13.84 -66.21 -17.87
CA MET A 1 15.28 -65.87 -17.86
C MET A 1 15.41 -64.37 -18.08
N ASN A 2 15.60 -63.60 -17.01
CA ASN A 2 15.75 -62.16 -17.09
C ASN A 2 17.23 -61.84 -17.36
N SER A 3 17.55 -61.45 -18.59
CA SER A 3 18.90 -61.10 -19.05
C SER A 3 19.21 -59.66 -18.62
N ASN A 4 19.76 -59.49 -17.42
CA ASN A 4 20.39 -58.22 -17.02
C ASN A 4 21.71 -58.05 -17.79
N ARG A 5 21.65 -57.37 -18.95
CA ARG A 5 22.86 -56.93 -19.66
C ARG A 5 23.45 -55.75 -18.88
N PRO A 6 24.71 -55.83 -18.40
CA PRO A 6 25.33 -54.68 -17.75
C PRO A 6 25.53 -53.59 -18.80
N VAL A 7 24.87 -52.45 -18.61
CA VAL A 7 25.08 -51.25 -19.43
C VAL A 7 26.53 -50.83 -19.23
N ARG A 8 27.39 -51.14 -20.20
CA ARG A 8 28.80 -50.75 -20.19
C ARG A 8 28.88 -49.29 -20.59
N PHE A 9 28.85 -48.40 -19.60
CA PHE A 9 29.15 -47.00 -19.85
C PHE A 9 30.64 -46.85 -20.17
N GLU A 10 30.95 -46.25 -21.32
CA GLU A 10 32.31 -45.80 -21.63
C GLU A 10 32.67 -44.71 -20.60
N THR A 11 33.62 -45.03 -19.71
CA THR A 11 34.01 -44.17 -18.58
C THR A 11 34.37 -42.75 -19.02
N TRP A 12 34.97 -42.59 -20.21
CA TRP A 12 35.31 -41.30 -20.82
C TRP A 12 34.11 -40.36 -21.06
N ARG A 13 32.95 -40.90 -21.48
CA ARG A 13 31.75 -40.08 -21.75
C ARG A 13 31.18 -39.54 -20.44
N ILE A 14 31.12 -40.40 -19.42
CA ILE A 14 30.63 -40.03 -18.09
C ILE A 14 31.56 -38.99 -17.45
N THR A 15 32.88 -39.17 -17.51
CA THR A 15 33.83 -38.20 -16.95
C THR A 15 33.73 -36.84 -17.63
N THR A 16 33.53 -36.81 -18.96
CA THR A 16 33.34 -35.56 -19.70
C THR A 16 32.09 -34.80 -19.22
N ILE A 17 30.97 -35.50 -19.03
CA ILE A 17 29.73 -34.88 -18.52
C ILE A 17 29.94 -34.33 -17.10
N TYR A 18 30.60 -35.09 -16.21
CA TYR A 18 30.90 -34.60 -14.87
C TYR A 18 31.80 -33.36 -14.86
N ILE A 19 32.79 -33.28 -15.74
CA ILE A 19 33.65 -32.10 -15.87
C ILE A 19 32.84 -30.87 -16.31
N ILE A 20 31.94 -31.03 -17.29
CA ILE A 20 31.08 -29.94 -17.76
C ILE A 20 30.17 -29.44 -16.63
N ILE A 21 29.55 -30.36 -15.89
CA ILE A 21 28.70 -30.02 -14.74
C ILE A 21 29.52 -29.30 -13.67
N LEU A 22 30.69 -29.83 -13.32
CA LEU A 22 31.59 -29.21 -12.33
C LEU A 22 31.97 -27.79 -12.73
N LEU A 23 32.29 -27.57 -14.00
CA LEU A 23 32.64 -26.25 -14.53
C LEU A 23 31.45 -25.28 -14.45
N ALA A 24 30.25 -25.72 -14.81
CA ALA A 24 29.04 -24.92 -14.69
C ALA A 24 28.75 -24.52 -13.22
N PHE A 25 28.84 -25.46 -12.29
CA PHE A 25 28.68 -25.17 -10.86
C PHE A 25 29.77 -24.23 -10.34
N THR A 26 31.02 -24.40 -10.78
CA THR A 26 32.11 -23.51 -10.41
C THR A 26 31.87 -22.09 -10.91
N ALA A 27 31.39 -21.93 -12.14
CA ALA A 27 31.03 -20.62 -12.70
C ALA A 27 29.90 -19.95 -11.88
N LEU A 28 28.88 -20.71 -11.48
CA LEU A 28 27.81 -20.22 -10.61
C LEU A 28 28.32 -19.83 -9.22
N LEU A 29 29.22 -20.61 -8.61
CA LEU A 29 29.84 -20.28 -7.33
C LEU A 29 30.65 -18.99 -7.40
N VAL A 30 31.45 -18.80 -8.46
CA VAL A 30 32.20 -17.55 -8.68
C VAL A 30 31.24 -16.37 -8.82
N ARG A 31 30.15 -16.53 -9.58
CA ARG A 31 29.12 -15.49 -9.71
C ARG A 31 28.45 -15.17 -8.37
N LEU A 32 28.16 -16.19 -7.56
CA LEU A 32 27.55 -16.03 -6.24
C LEU A 32 28.47 -15.28 -5.29
N ILE A 33 29.75 -15.66 -5.22
CA ILE A 33 30.77 -14.96 -4.44
C ILE A 33 30.87 -13.50 -4.90
N ASN A 34 30.78 -13.25 -6.19
CA ASN A 34 30.84 -11.88 -6.70
C ASN A 34 29.68 -11.01 -6.21
N LEU A 35 28.45 -11.53 -6.26
CA LEU A 35 27.27 -10.83 -5.75
C LEU A 35 27.31 -10.66 -4.23
N GLN A 36 27.71 -11.70 -3.49
CA GLN A 36 27.65 -11.71 -2.03
C GLN A 36 28.80 -11.00 -1.34
N ILE A 37 30.01 -10.97 -1.92
CA ILE A 37 31.20 -10.37 -1.30
C ILE A 37 31.52 -9.02 -1.94
N PHE A 38 31.68 -8.96 -3.27
CA PHE A 38 32.12 -7.72 -3.93
C PHE A 38 30.99 -6.70 -4.07
N GLN A 39 29.76 -7.13 -4.30
CA GLN A 39 28.60 -6.24 -4.49
C GLN A 39 27.71 -6.11 -3.25
N ASN A 40 28.15 -6.65 -2.10
CA ASN A 40 27.36 -6.67 -0.87
C ASN A 40 26.91 -5.26 -0.45
N ALA A 41 27.85 -4.32 -0.42
CA ALA A 41 27.61 -2.96 0.07
C ALA A 41 26.56 -2.23 -0.79
N ASP A 42 26.62 -2.37 -2.11
CA ASP A 42 25.67 -1.73 -3.02
C ASP A 42 24.25 -2.32 -2.88
N PHE A 43 24.14 -3.65 -2.74
CA PHE A 43 22.84 -4.29 -2.53
C PHE A 43 22.29 -4.01 -1.13
N ALA A 44 23.15 -3.92 -0.11
CA ALA A 44 22.75 -3.51 1.23
C ALA A 44 22.22 -2.07 1.25
N ALA A 45 22.90 -1.13 0.58
CA ALA A 45 22.45 0.25 0.46
C ALA A 45 21.10 0.35 -0.26
N ARG A 46 20.95 -0.35 -1.40
CA ARG A 46 19.66 -0.40 -2.14
C ARG A 46 18.54 -1.04 -1.31
N ALA A 47 18.86 -2.03 -0.48
CA ALA A 47 17.88 -2.62 0.43
C ALA A 47 17.41 -1.60 1.48
N VAL A 48 18.34 -0.80 2.02
CA VAL A 48 18.00 0.32 2.92
C VAL A 48 17.05 1.29 2.24
N ASP A 49 17.41 1.80 1.07
CA ASP A 49 16.59 2.76 0.32
C ASP A 49 15.17 2.23 0.00
N ASN A 50 15.02 0.91 -0.17
CA ASN A 50 13.71 0.29 -0.43
C ASN A 50 12.78 0.25 0.80
N TYR A 51 13.30 0.26 2.02
CA TYR A 51 12.48 0.24 3.24
C TYR A 51 12.48 1.58 4.00
N THR A 52 13.46 2.46 3.74
CA THR A 52 13.53 3.78 4.37
C THR A 52 12.79 4.82 3.54
N ASN A 53 11.77 5.43 4.12
CA ASN A 53 11.13 6.61 3.55
C ASN A 53 11.70 7.87 4.23
N GLU A 54 12.34 8.75 3.46
CA GLU A 54 12.73 10.07 3.97
C GLU A 54 11.51 11.00 3.99
N VAL A 55 11.00 11.27 5.20
CA VAL A 55 9.91 12.23 5.39
C VAL A 55 10.51 13.54 5.91
N SER A 56 10.42 14.60 5.10
CA SER A 56 10.82 15.93 5.53
C SER A 56 9.86 16.45 6.60
N VAL A 57 10.36 16.66 7.82
CA VAL A 57 9.60 17.27 8.91
C VAL A 57 9.82 18.78 8.86
N PRO A 58 8.82 19.59 8.46
CA PRO A 58 8.98 21.04 8.42
C PRO A 58 9.16 21.61 9.82
N ALA A 59 10.04 22.62 9.95
CA ALA A 59 10.20 23.34 11.21
C ALA A 59 8.91 24.09 11.58
N PRO A 60 8.52 24.13 12.88
CA PRO A 60 7.33 24.86 13.32
C PRO A 60 7.50 26.37 13.08
N ARG A 61 6.40 27.06 12.76
CA ARG A 61 6.41 28.52 12.57
C ARG A 61 6.58 29.24 13.91
N GLY A 62 7.12 30.46 13.90
CA GLY A 62 7.13 31.33 15.07
C GLY A 62 5.71 31.72 15.51
N ILE A 63 5.54 32.01 16.81
CA ILE A 63 4.29 32.55 17.35
C ILE A 63 4.19 34.03 16.93
N ILE A 64 3.02 34.44 16.44
CA ILE A 64 2.75 35.83 16.06
C ILE A 64 2.07 36.53 17.23
N TYR A 65 2.66 37.64 17.68
CA TYR A 65 2.13 38.47 18.75
C TYR A 65 1.64 39.82 18.22
N ASP A 66 0.59 40.37 18.84
CA ASP A 66 0.24 41.78 18.70
C ASP A 66 1.25 42.68 19.44
N ARG A 67 1.20 44.00 19.18
CA ARG A 67 2.01 45.05 19.86
C ARG A 67 1.91 45.06 21.38
N HIS A 68 0.86 44.46 21.97
CA HIS A 68 0.66 44.33 23.41
C HIS A 68 1.07 42.96 23.97
N GLY A 69 1.66 42.07 23.14
CA GLY A 69 2.10 40.74 23.56
C GLY A 69 1.02 39.65 23.55
N TYR A 70 -0.18 39.92 23.02
CA TYR A 70 -1.22 38.90 22.84
C TYR A 70 -0.94 38.00 21.64
N ILE A 71 -1.15 36.70 21.79
CA ILE A 71 -0.93 35.71 20.72
C ILE A 71 -2.05 35.83 19.69
N LEU A 72 -1.70 36.13 18.43
CA LEU A 72 -2.62 36.17 17.30
C LEU A 72 -2.64 34.86 16.51
N ALA A 73 -1.49 34.18 16.39
CA ALA A 73 -1.38 32.91 15.71
C ALA A 73 -0.30 32.04 16.35
N ARG A 74 -0.58 30.74 16.49
CA ARG A 74 0.35 29.70 16.97
C ARG A 74 0.13 28.42 16.17
N ASN A 75 1.13 27.55 16.15
CA ASN A 75 0.94 26.19 15.63
C ASN A 75 0.10 25.38 16.61
N VAL A 76 -0.80 24.57 16.06
CA VAL A 76 -1.57 23.56 16.79
C VAL A 76 -1.43 22.24 16.04
N ALA A 77 -1.39 21.13 16.77
CA ALA A 77 -1.41 19.82 16.15
C ALA A 77 -2.75 19.61 15.42
N SER A 78 -2.71 19.01 14.24
CA SER A 78 -3.89 18.66 13.47
C SER A 78 -3.73 17.24 12.96
N TYR A 79 -4.64 16.36 13.38
CA TYR A 79 -4.63 14.94 13.02
C TYR A 79 -5.61 14.72 11.87
N ASN A 80 -5.25 13.83 10.93
CA ASN A 80 -6.10 13.49 9.79
C ASN A 80 -6.18 11.97 9.68
N VAL A 81 -7.34 11.46 9.29
CA VAL A 81 -7.52 10.05 8.94
C VAL A 81 -7.29 9.92 7.44
N ILE A 82 -6.32 9.08 7.10
CA ILE A 82 -5.91 8.83 5.72
C ILE A 82 -6.08 7.35 5.37
N ILE A 83 -6.39 7.07 4.12
CA ILE A 83 -6.43 5.71 3.57
C ILE A 83 -5.50 5.67 2.36
N THR A 84 -4.62 4.67 2.30
CA THR A 84 -3.79 4.41 1.11
C THR A 84 -4.40 3.23 0.37
N PRO A 85 -4.97 3.42 -0.84
CA PRO A 85 -5.67 2.34 -1.55
C PRO A 85 -4.83 1.08 -1.75
N ALA A 86 -3.53 1.22 -2.03
CA ALA A 86 -2.62 0.10 -2.23
C ALA A 86 -2.34 -0.74 -0.97
N ASN A 87 -2.64 -0.21 0.23
CA ASN A 87 -2.44 -0.91 1.49
C ASN A 87 -3.74 -1.58 2.00
N LEU A 88 -4.84 -1.48 1.25
CA LEU A 88 -6.08 -2.16 1.61
C LEU A 88 -5.98 -3.66 1.30
N PRO A 89 -6.71 -4.50 2.05
CA PRO A 89 -6.78 -5.93 1.77
C PRO A 89 -7.40 -6.20 0.39
N ALA A 90 -7.16 -7.40 -0.14
CA ALA A 90 -7.69 -7.79 -1.45
C ALA A 90 -9.19 -8.12 -1.42
N ASP A 91 -9.73 -8.50 -0.25
CA ASP A 91 -11.14 -8.88 -0.12
C ASP A 91 -12.05 -7.66 0.10
N ASN A 92 -13.10 -7.55 -0.71
CA ASN A 92 -14.06 -6.46 -0.62
C ASN A 92 -14.83 -6.45 0.71
N SER A 93 -15.04 -7.61 1.33
CA SER A 93 -15.77 -7.67 2.61
C SER A 93 -14.93 -7.08 3.76
N GLU A 94 -13.62 -7.36 3.77
CA GLU A 94 -12.65 -6.78 4.70
C GLU A 94 -12.53 -5.27 4.51
N ILE A 95 -12.45 -4.79 3.25
CA ILE A 95 -12.43 -3.35 2.95
C ILE A 95 -13.69 -2.65 3.49
N GLN A 96 -14.86 -3.24 3.26
CA GLN A 96 -16.13 -2.67 3.76
C GLN A 96 -16.18 -2.64 5.29
N GLN A 97 -15.57 -3.62 5.97
CA GLN A 97 -15.47 -3.61 7.43
C GLN A 97 -14.62 -2.40 7.89
N ILE A 98 -13.45 -2.19 7.28
CA ILE A 98 -12.58 -1.05 7.59
C ILE A 98 -13.34 0.27 7.39
N TYR A 99 -14.04 0.44 6.27
CA TYR A 99 -14.80 1.67 6.02
C TYR A 99 -15.91 1.90 7.05
N ARG A 100 -16.64 0.86 7.47
CA ARG A 100 -17.67 0.97 8.51
C ARG A 100 -17.07 1.37 9.85
N GLU A 101 -15.97 0.75 10.26
CA GLU A 101 -15.30 1.11 11.52
C GLU A 101 -14.78 2.55 11.51
N ILE A 102 -14.21 3.01 10.40
CA ILE A 102 -13.75 4.41 10.25
C ILE A 102 -14.94 5.38 10.28
N SER A 103 -16.05 5.01 9.64
CA SER A 103 -17.28 5.80 9.59
C SER A 103 -17.89 6.00 10.97
N GLU A 104 -17.91 4.96 11.81
CA GLU A 104 -18.41 5.05 13.19
C GLU A 104 -17.61 6.02 14.05
N ILE A 105 -16.29 6.09 13.83
CA ILE A 105 -15.38 6.92 14.64
C ILE A 105 -15.39 8.38 14.17
N ASN A 106 -15.49 8.62 12.85
CA ASN A 106 -15.30 9.95 12.25
C ASN A 106 -16.56 10.58 11.67
N GLU A 107 -17.72 9.93 11.78
CA GLU A 107 -19.01 10.36 11.25
C GLU A 107 -19.03 10.58 9.71
N VAL A 108 -18.06 10.01 8.98
CA VAL A 108 -18.00 10.09 7.51
C VAL A 108 -18.83 8.97 6.89
N SER A 109 -19.59 9.25 5.84
CA SER A 109 -20.39 8.24 5.13
C SER A 109 -19.50 7.26 4.34
N VAL A 110 -19.73 5.95 4.53
CA VAL A 110 -19.03 4.87 3.81
C VAL A 110 -19.28 4.93 2.30
N GLY A 111 -20.49 5.31 1.89
CA GLY A 111 -20.96 5.27 0.51
C GLY A 111 -21.94 4.12 0.27
N ASN A 112 -22.79 4.28 -0.72
CA ASN A 112 -23.80 3.28 -1.08
C ASN A 112 -23.21 2.30 -2.09
N PHE A 113 -22.74 1.15 -1.61
CA PHE A 113 -22.31 0.06 -2.48
C PHE A 113 -23.51 -0.64 -3.12
N ILE A 114 -23.37 -1.00 -4.40
CA ILE A 114 -24.37 -1.74 -5.15
C ILE A 114 -23.95 -3.21 -5.23
N SER A 115 -24.92 -4.12 -5.07
CA SER A 115 -24.70 -5.55 -5.30
C SER A 115 -24.52 -5.82 -6.79
N GLU A 116 -23.57 -6.68 -7.15
CA GLU A 116 -23.30 -7.12 -8.53
C GLU A 116 -24.57 -7.62 -9.26
N ASN A 117 -25.53 -8.19 -8.50
CA ASN A 117 -26.79 -8.72 -9.03
C ASN A 117 -27.95 -7.71 -9.03
N SER A 118 -27.71 -6.46 -8.63
CA SER A 118 -28.73 -5.42 -8.74
C SER A 118 -28.91 -5.03 -10.20
N ILE A 119 -30.11 -5.24 -10.72
CA ILE A 119 -30.50 -4.78 -12.04
C ILE A 119 -30.62 -3.25 -11.96
N THR A 120 -29.60 -2.55 -12.43
CA THR A 120 -29.60 -1.09 -12.60
C THR A 120 -29.37 -0.77 -14.07
N ASP A 121 -30.06 0.25 -14.60
CA ASP A 121 -29.81 0.79 -15.96
C ASP A 121 -28.48 1.58 -16.04
N GLU A 122 -27.65 1.52 -15.00
CA GLU A 122 -26.47 2.35 -14.79
C GLU A 122 -25.20 1.50 -14.78
N ILE A 123 -24.11 2.07 -15.32
CA ILE A 123 -22.81 1.40 -15.42
C ILE A 123 -22.23 1.21 -14.01
N LEU A 124 -21.94 -0.04 -13.67
CA LEU A 124 -21.27 -0.43 -12.42
C LEU A 124 -19.76 -0.47 -12.64
N ILE A 125 -19.03 0.20 -11.75
CA ILE A 125 -17.56 0.24 -11.73
C ILE A 125 -17.09 -0.52 -10.50
N GLU A 126 -16.19 -1.48 -10.70
CA GLU A 126 -15.52 -2.20 -9.62
C GLU A 126 -14.50 -1.28 -8.94
N VAL A 127 -14.62 -1.15 -7.63
CA VAL A 127 -13.77 -0.31 -6.79
C VAL A 127 -13.40 -1.05 -5.50
N PRO A 128 -12.38 -0.61 -4.76
CA PRO A 128 -12.06 -1.18 -3.45
C PRO A 128 -13.27 -1.13 -2.52
N GLY A 129 -13.80 -2.30 -2.15
CA GLY A 129 -14.97 -2.45 -1.30
C GLY A 129 -16.28 -2.74 -2.04
N GLY A 130 -16.30 -2.89 -3.37
CA GLY A 130 -17.48 -3.36 -4.11
C GLY A 130 -17.76 -2.57 -5.39
N PHE A 131 -19.04 -2.40 -5.73
CA PHE A 131 -19.44 -1.69 -6.96
C PHE A 131 -20.06 -0.34 -6.65
N LEU A 132 -19.68 0.67 -7.42
CA LEU A 132 -20.26 2.02 -7.40
C LEU A 132 -20.81 2.36 -8.78
N THR A 133 -21.76 3.30 -8.85
CA THR A 133 -22.24 3.83 -10.14
C THR A 133 -21.25 4.82 -10.72
N GLU A 134 -21.21 4.94 -12.04
CA GLU A 134 -20.42 5.97 -12.72
C GLU A 134 -20.81 7.39 -12.26
N SER A 135 -22.11 7.68 -12.08
CA SER A 135 -22.58 8.97 -11.56
C SER A 135 -22.02 9.31 -10.18
N SER A 136 -21.90 8.32 -9.30
CA SER A 136 -21.36 8.49 -7.96
C SER A 136 -19.85 8.80 -7.98
N LEU A 137 -19.14 8.31 -8.99
CA LEU A 137 -17.72 8.60 -9.19
C LEU A 137 -17.51 9.98 -9.84
N GLU A 138 -18.41 10.42 -10.72
CA GLU A 138 -18.41 11.77 -11.27
C GLU A 138 -18.65 12.83 -10.18
N GLU A 139 -19.58 12.60 -9.26
CA GLU A 139 -19.77 13.48 -8.09
C GLU A 139 -18.49 13.60 -7.26
N ALA A 140 -17.80 12.47 -7.09
CA ALA A 140 -16.55 12.44 -6.35
C ALA A 140 -15.44 13.26 -7.02
N LYS A 141 -15.46 13.51 -8.33
CA LYS A 141 -14.42 14.33 -8.99
C LYS A 141 -14.45 15.79 -8.56
N LEU A 142 -15.56 16.26 -7.97
CA LEU A 142 -15.65 17.56 -7.30
C LEU A 142 -15.03 17.55 -5.90
N PHE A 143 -14.37 16.46 -5.51
CA PHE A 143 -13.72 16.31 -4.22
C PHE A 143 -12.64 17.35 -4.00
N SER A 144 -12.66 17.88 -2.78
CA SER A 144 -11.55 18.60 -2.18
C SER A 144 -11.32 18.01 -0.80
N ALA A 145 -10.05 17.79 -0.46
CA ALA A 145 -9.69 17.20 0.83
C ALA A 145 -10.26 18.04 1.97
N CYS A 146 -10.76 17.35 3.01
CA CYS A 146 -11.29 17.96 4.23
C CYS A 146 -12.58 18.78 4.06
N ILE A 147 -13.30 18.61 2.94
CA ILE A 147 -14.61 19.23 2.70
C ILE A 147 -15.66 18.13 2.67
N SER A 148 -16.80 18.39 3.33
CA SER A 148 -17.95 17.51 3.29
C SER A 148 -18.45 17.35 1.85
N GLY A 149 -18.45 16.13 1.34
CA GLY A 149 -18.89 15.84 -0.02
C GLY A 149 -18.95 14.33 -0.24
N PRO A 150 -17.93 13.73 -0.88
CA PRO A 150 -17.96 12.32 -1.23
C PRO A 150 -17.79 11.39 -0.03
N SER A 151 -18.28 10.18 -0.21
CA SER A 151 -18.12 9.06 0.72
C SER A 151 -16.70 8.48 0.73
N ILE A 152 -16.38 7.71 1.77
CA ILE A 152 -15.09 7.02 1.90
C ILE A 152 -14.79 6.19 0.65
N ALA A 153 -15.75 5.36 0.21
CA ALA A 153 -15.60 4.52 -0.96
C ALA A 153 -15.30 5.31 -2.23
N GLN A 154 -15.99 6.43 -2.46
CA GLN A 154 -15.78 7.31 -3.60
C GLN A 154 -14.39 7.97 -3.59
N MET A 155 -13.97 8.48 -2.43
CA MET A 155 -12.65 9.10 -2.27
C MET A 155 -11.52 8.09 -2.54
N VAL A 156 -11.64 6.89 -1.96
CA VAL A 156 -10.66 5.82 -2.15
C VAL A 156 -10.67 5.30 -3.58
N ALA A 157 -11.86 5.14 -4.19
CA ALA A 157 -12.00 4.71 -5.58
C ALA A 157 -11.29 5.66 -6.54
N LEU A 158 -11.52 6.97 -6.42
CA LEU A 158 -10.81 7.96 -7.24
C LEU A 158 -9.31 7.87 -7.06
N GLN A 159 -8.85 7.82 -5.80
CA GLN A 159 -7.43 7.76 -5.52
C GLN A 159 -6.79 6.48 -6.03
N ASN A 160 -7.50 5.35 -5.98
CA ASN A 160 -7.04 4.09 -6.53
C ASN A 160 -6.75 4.18 -8.04
N THR A 161 -7.58 4.92 -8.78
CA THR A 161 -7.39 5.12 -10.23
C THR A 161 -6.29 6.12 -10.56
N LEU A 162 -6.05 7.13 -9.71
CA LEU A 162 -5.11 8.22 -9.98
C LEU A 162 -3.70 7.93 -9.43
N ALA A 163 -3.61 7.54 -8.16
CA ALA A 163 -2.37 7.35 -7.42
C ALA A 163 -2.57 6.36 -6.25
N PRO A 164 -2.57 5.05 -6.50
CA PRO A 164 -2.94 4.03 -5.50
C PRO A 164 -1.98 3.98 -4.30
N TYR A 165 -0.71 4.37 -4.49
CA TYR A 165 0.30 4.43 -3.44
C TYR A 165 0.35 5.78 -2.71
N SER A 166 -0.53 6.72 -3.06
CA SER A 166 -0.64 8.01 -2.37
C SER A 166 -1.85 7.99 -1.45
N PRO A 167 -1.71 8.41 -0.18
CA PRO A 167 -2.82 8.46 0.76
C PRO A 167 -3.87 9.50 0.34
N VAL A 168 -5.15 9.17 0.53
CA VAL A 168 -6.28 10.11 0.46
C VAL A 168 -6.74 10.48 1.88
N LYS A 169 -7.00 11.76 2.11
CA LYS A 169 -7.52 12.26 3.39
C LYS A 169 -9.04 12.09 3.43
N VAL A 170 -9.51 11.22 4.32
CA VAL A 170 -10.93 10.89 4.48
C VAL A 170 -11.59 11.81 5.50
N ALA A 171 -10.89 12.07 6.61
CA ALA A 171 -11.33 13.02 7.63
C ALA A 171 -10.14 13.89 8.05
N CYS A 172 -10.41 15.15 8.37
CA CYS A 172 -9.37 16.09 8.73
C CYS A 172 -9.64 16.78 10.05
N ASN A 173 -8.57 17.18 10.72
CA ASN A 173 -8.61 17.83 12.02
C ASN A 173 -9.42 17.05 13.07
N VAL A 174 -9.22 15.73 13.11
CA VAL A 174 -9.84 14.84 14.09
C VAL A 174 -9.22 15.06 15.47
N SER A 175 -9.94 14.67 16.53
CA SER A 175 -9.41 14.75 17.89
C SER A 175 -8.21 13.81 18.07
N GLU A 176 -7.33 14.14 19.00
CA GLU A 176 -6.18 13.28 19.33
C GLU A 176 -6.63 11.89 19.80
N GLU A 177 -7.75 11.82 20.52
CA GLU A 177 -8.34 10.56 20.98
C GLU A 177 -8.76 9.68 19.80
N ILE A 178 -9.47 10.24 18.83
CA ILE A 178 -9.85 9.54 17.59
C ILE A 178 -8.61 9.10 16.80
N ALA A 179 -7.62 9.98 16.68
CA ALA A 179 -6.39 9.67 15.95
C ALA A 179 -5.66 8.45 16.53
N ARG A 180 -5.51 8.40 17.86
CA ARG A 180 -4.88 7.26 18.54
C ARG A 180 -5.71 5.98 18.41
N MET A 181 -7.04 6.10 18.49
CA MET A 181 -7.95 4.96 18.35
C MET A 181 -7.87 4.33 16.95
N VAL A 182 -7.79 5.18 15.91
CA VAL A 182 -7.61 4.73 14.53
C VAL A 182 -6.22 4.13 14.32
N GLU A 183 -5.17 4.72 14.90
CA GLU A 183 -3.80 4.19 14.81
C GLU A 183 -3.68 2.81 15.47
N GLU A 184 -4.27 2.62 16.65
CA GLU A 184 -4.33 1.31 17.32
C GLU A 184 -5.06 0.28 16.47
N LYS A 185 -6.27 0.60 15.99
CA LYS A 185 -7.06 -0.30 15.13
C LYS A 185 -6.38 -0.61 13.79
N SER A 186 -5.61 0.32 13.25
CA SER A 186 -4.91 0.11 11.97
C SER A 186 -3.89 -1.03 12.00
N MET A 187 -3.42 -1.41 13.19
CA MET A 187 -2.55 -2.58 13.37
C MET A 187 -3.32 -3.91 13.39
N ASP A 188 -4.61 -3.87 13.75
CA ASP A 188 -5.49 -5.04 13.89
C ASP A 188 -6.37 -5.27 12.63
N TRP A 189 -6.49 -4.27 11.76
CA TRP A 189 -7.19 -4.43 10.49
C TRP A 189 -6.45 -5.41 9.56
N PRO A 190 -7.19 -6.24 8.81
CA PRO A 190 -6.63 -7.29 7.95
C PRO A 190 -5.80 -6.75 6.78
#